data_AF-A0A964V3I8-F1
#
_entry.id   AF-A0A964V3I8-F1
#
_cell.length_a   1.000
_cell.length_b   1.000
_cell.length_c   1.000
_cell.angle_alpha   90.00
_cell.angle_beta   90.00
_cell.angle_gamma   90.00
#
_symmetry.space_group_name_H-M   'P 1'
#
loop_
_entity.id
_entity.type
_entity.pdbx_description
1 polymer ?
#
loop_
_entity_poly.entity_id
_entity_poly.type
_entity_poly.pdbx_seq_one_letter_code
_entity_poly.pdbx_strand_id
1 'polypeptide(L)'
;MRFRLGGSPPTAVCTMCKYKCAVLVLLGLALCRTALAAPWQSLGRPATPAEIARWNIDVRPDGMGLPQGQGSVAQGQEIYDSQCASCHGSFGESNEYMALSGGIGSLASASPQRTVGSRLNYATTLWDYINRAMPFQYSKSLTADQVYAVTAYVLHLNDIVTADAVLDPESLARIEMPNRDGFTTAHGFSSLDGKADVENTACLEACETQVALTSELPPEFTAQIYGDIREHFRGLASMNHERSEPLVVTTKGTNSDVTTLLNANGCMACHGIDNAGVGPAFNEVAARYAGDKAAAELLKLKLKQGGAGSWGSVSMPPQSRITDADAATIVDWIVSGMEEN
;
A
#
# COMPACT_ATOMS: atom_id res chain seq x y z
N MET A 1 -86.63 -6.06 21.43
CA MET A 1 -86.99 -7.49 21.43
C MET A 1 -85.71 -8.31 21.60
N ARG A 2 -85.64 -9.14 22.65
CA ARG A 2 -84.66 -10.24 22.76
C ARG A 2 -85.01 -11.31 21.73
N PHE A 3 -84.05 -12.01 21.14
CA PHE A 3 -84.10 -13.48 21.02
C PHE A 3 -82.70 -14.08 20.87
N ARG A 4 -82.58 -15.26 21.47
CA ARG A 4 -81.40 -16.06 21.80
C ARG A 4 -81.31 -17.28 20.84
N LEU A 5 -80.07 -17.72 20.62
CA LEU A 5 -79.54 -19.11 20.60
C LEU A 5 -79.89 -20.13 19.49
N GLY A 6 -78.83 -20.91 19.18
CA GLY A 6 -78.85 -22.31 18.71
C GLY A 6 -78.37 -22.44 17.26
N GLY A 7 -77.43 -23.30 16.87
CA GLY A 7 -76.75 -24.46 17.46
C GLY A 7 -76.33 -25.36 16.28
N SER A 8 -75.09 -25.82 16.22
CA SER A 8 -74.59 -26.70 15.14
C SER A 8 -75.07 -28.15 15.28
N PRO A 9 -75.05 -28.92 14.17
CA PRO A 9 -74.59 -30.31 14.23
C PRO A 9 -73.41 -30.57 13.26
N PRO A 10 -72.64 -31.65 13.47
CA PRO A 10 -71.33 -31.85 12.85
C PRO A 10 -71.41 -32.63 11.54
N THR A 11 -70.60 -32.25 10.54
CA THR A 11 -70.30 -33.11 9.38
C THR A 11 -68.88 -33.62 9.49
N ALA A 12 -68.77 -34.95 9.56
CA ALA A 12 -67.53 -35.70 9.61
C ALA A 12 -66.63 -35.41 8.40
N VAL A 13 -65.46 -34.80 8.64
CA VAL A 13 -64.42 -34.66 7.62
C VAL A 13 -63.48 -35.86 7.75
N CYS A 14 -63.55 -36.72 6.74
CA CYS A 14 -62.78 -37.94 6.58
C CYS A 14 -61.26 -37.65 6.65
N THR A 15 -60.61 -38.16 7.70
CA THR A 15 -59.20 -37.93 8.04
C THR A 15 -58.21 -38.50 7.00
N MET A 16 -58.67 -39.35 6.08
CA MET A 16 -57.80 -40.01 5.09
C MET A 16 -57.42 -39.16 3.87
N CYS A 17 -58.07 -38.02 3.62
CA CYS A 17 -57.73 -37.15 2.48
C CYS A 17 -56.55 -36.19 2.78
N LYS A 18 -56.33 -35.83 4.05
CA LYS A 18 -55.28 -34.89 4.46
C LYS A 18 -53.85 -35.48 4.36
N TYR A 19 -53.70 -36.79 4.54
CA TYR A 19 -52.38 -37.44 4.52
C TYR A 19 -51.84 -37.68 3.10
N LYS A 20 -52.70 -37.89 2.10
CA LYS A 20 -52.26 -38.09 0.70
C LYS A 20 -51.80 -36.79 0.03
N CYS A 21 -52.41 -35.64 0.35
CA CYS A 21 -51.95 -34.35 -0.15
C CYS A 21 -50.64 -33.88 0.50
N ALA A 22 -50.43 -34.15 1.80
CA ALA A 22 -49.21 -33.76 2.51
C ALA A 22 -47.96 -34.51 2.00
N VAL A 23 -48.08 -35.80 1.64
CA VAL A 23 -46.96 -36.59 1.11
C VAL A 23 -46.58 -36.17 -0.31
N LEU A 24 -47.54 -35.78 -1.16
CA LEU A 24 -47.26 -35.30 -2.51
C LEU A 24 -46.61 -33.90 -2.53
N VAL A 25 -46.97 -33.02 -1.59
CA VAL A 25 -46.31 -31.71 -1.43
C VAL A 25 -44.89 -31.85 -0.88
N LEU A 26 -44.66 -32.77 0.06
CA LEU A 26 -43.32 -33.05 0.59
C LEU A 26 -42.41 -33.75 -0.44
N LEU A 27 -42.93 -34.61 -1.32
CA LEU A 27 -42.15 -35.15 -2.43
C LEU A 27 -41.87 -34.10 -3.51
N GLY A 28 -42.80 -33.19 -3.81
CA GLY A 28 -42.58 -32.08 -4.76
C GLY A 28 -41.51 -31.08 -4.29
N LEU A 29 -41.43 -30.83 -2.98
CA LEU A 29 -40.38 -29.99 -2.37
C LEU A 29 -39.02 -30.69 -2.27
N ALA A 30 -38.98 -32.02 -2.24
CA ALA A 30 -37.72 -32.79 -2.28
C ALA A 30 -37.13 -32.90 -3.70
N LEU A 31 -37.97 -32.86 -4.74
CA LEU A 31 -37.58 -32.97 -6.15
C LEU A 31 -37.18 -31.63 -6.80
N CYS A 32 -37.34 -30.50 -6.10
CA CYS A 32 -36.90 -29.18 -6.56
C CYS A 32 -35.55 -28.75 -5.93
N ARG A 33 -34.65 -29.70 -5.67
CA ARG A 33 -33.27 -29.41 -5.23
C ARG A 33 -32.22 -29.49 -6.34
N THR A 34 -32.58 -29.96 -7.54
CA THR A 34 -31.74 -29.75 -8.72
C THR A 34 -32.06 -28.38 -9.32
N ALA A 35 -31.76 -27.34 -8.55
CA ALA A 35 -31.66 -26.00 -9.11
C ALA A 35 -30.58 -26.04 -10.20
N LEU A 36 -30.94 -25.57 -11.39
CA LEU A 36 -30.05 -25.31 -12.52
C LEU A 36 -28.77 -24.65 -11.98
N ALA A 37 -27.65 -25.37 -12.04
CA ALA A 37 -26.37 -24.78 -11.71
C ALA A 37 -26.07 -23.70 -12.75
N ALA A 38 -26.14 -22.43 -12.35
CA ALA A 38 -25.86 -21.32 -13.25
C ALA A 38 -24.43 -21.47 -13.83
N PRO A 39 -24.16 -21.07 -15.08
CA PRO A 39 -22.87 -21.33 -15.76
C PRO A 39 -21.64 -20.89 -14.96
N TRP A 40 -21.81 -19.84 -14.14
CA TRP A 40 -20.78 -19.24 -13.29
C TRP A 40 -20.42 -20.08 -12.05
N GLN A 41 -21.24 -21.07 -11.65
CA GLN A 41 -20.95 -21.93 -10.50
C GLN A 41 -19.75 -22.87 -10.73
N SER A 42 -19.28 -22.97 -11.98
CA SER A 42 -18.02 -23.64 -12.34
C SER A 42 -16.78 -22.79 -12.06
N LEU A 43 -16.93 -21.48 -11.77
CA LEU A 43 -15.84 -20.56 -11.48
C LEU A 43 -15.72 -20.33 -9.98
N GLY A 44 -14.69 -20.94 -9.38
CA GLY A 44 -14.33 -20.74 -7.97
C GLY A 44 -15.16 -21.54 -6.98
N ARG A 45 -14.97 -21.24 -5.69
CA ARG A 45 -15.74 -21.80 -4.56
C ARG A 45 -16.07 -20.69 -3.56
N PRO A 46 -17.08 -20.87 -2.69
CA PRO A 46 -17.28 -19.98 -1.57
C PRO A 46 -16.02 -19.88 -0.70
N ALA A 47 -15.66 -18.65 -0.31
CA ALA A 47 -14.59 -18.41 0.64
C ALA A 47 -15.00 -18.93 2.02
N THR A 48 -14.07 -19.61 2.69
CA THR A 48 -14.29 -20.09 4.06
C THR A 48 -14.28 -18.90 5.03
N PRO A 49 -14.95 -18.99 6.19
CA PRO A 49 -14.87 -17.94 7.22
C PRO A 49 -13.43 -17.60 7.63
N ALA A 50 -12.54 -18.60 7.68
CA ALA A 50 -11.13 -18.40 8.01
C ALA A 50 -10.37 -17.63 6.90
N GLU A 51 -10.70 -17.84 5.63
CA GLU A 51 -10.11 -17.06 4.54
C GLU A 51 -10.58 -15.61 4.57
N ILE A 52 -11.87 -15.40 4.79
CA ILE A 52 -12.44 -14.05 4.94
C ILE A 52 -11.78 -13.35 6.14
N ALA A 53 -11.69 -13.99 7.30
CA ALA A 53 -11.08 -13.38 8.49
C ALA A 53 -9.60 -12.98 8.32
N ARG A 54 -8.85 -13.69 7.46
CA ARG A 54 -7.44 -13.34 7.18
C ARG A 54 -7.27 -12.17 6.21
N TRP A 55 -8.26 -11.92 5.36
CA TRP A 55 -8.17 -10.94 4.27
C TRP A 55 -9.00 -9.69 4.55
N ASN A 56 -10.18 -9.86 5.13
CA ASN A 56 -11.06 -8.79 5.55
C ASN A 56 -10.63 -8.28 6.93
N ILE A 57 -9.60 -7.45 6.92
CA ILE A 57 -9.10 -6.69 8.07
C ILE A 57 -9.41 -5.19 7.90
N ASP A 58 -10.39 -4.86 7.06
CA ASP A 58 -10.75 -3.49 6.73
C ASP A 58 -11.34 -2.80 7.97
N VAL A 59 -10.82 -1.62 8.26
CA VAL A 59 -11.33 -0.78 9.33
C VAL A 59 -12.04 0.43 8.75
N ARG A 60 -13.29 0.60 9.16
CA ARG A 60 -14.15 1.70 8.71
C ARG A 60 -13.96 2.97 9.54
N PRO A 61 -14.37 4.13 9.01
CA PRO A 61 -14.41 5.39 9.76
C PRO A 61 -15.18 5.35 11.08
N ASP A 62 -16.21 4.51 11.19
CA ASP A 62 -17.03 4.32 12.39
C ASP A 62 -16.44 3.34 13.41
N GLY A 63 -15.22 2.83 13.16
CA GLY A 63 -14.54 1.85 14.01
C GLY A 63 -14.94 0.40 13.74
N MET A 64 -15.89 0.15 12.83
CA MET A 64 -16.24 -1.22 12.45
C MET A 64 -15.04 -1.92 11.80
N GLY A 65 -14.67 -3.10 12.31
CA GLY A 65 -13.50 -3.86 11.88
C GLY A 65 -12.29 -3.74 12.80
N LEU A 66 -12.30 -2.80 13.76
CA LEU A 66 -11.24 -2.70 14.77
C LEU A 66 -11.20 -3.96 15.65
N PRO A 67 -10.05 -4.64 15.77
CA PRO A 67 -9.90 -5.75 16.70
C PRO A 67 -9.82 -5.23 18.14
N GLN A 68 -10.18 -6.09 19.10
CA GLN A 68 -9.98 -5.82 20.52
C GLN A 68 -8.49 -5.64 20.83
N GLY A 69 -8.19 -4.69 21.69
CA GLY A 69 -6.83 -4.35 22.08
C GLY A 69 -6.74 -2.94 22.66
N GLN A 70 -5.54 -2.56 23.09
CA GLN A 70 -5.26 -1.19 23.53
C GLN A 70 -3.76 -0.87 23.42
N GLY A 71 -3.43 0.41 23.37
CA GLY A 71 -2.05 0.87 23.37
C GLY A 71 -1.90 2.31 23.82
N SER A 72 -0.88 2.57 24.63
CA SER A 72 -0.55 3.91 25.12
C SER A 72 0.43 4.64 24.21
N VAL A 73 0.45 5.98 24.29
CA VAL A 73 1.45 6.82 23.62
C VAL A 73 2.88 6.42 24.01
N ALA A 74 3.14 6.15 25.29
CA ALA A 74 4.46 5.75 25.78
C ALA A 74 4.94 4.42 25.16
N GLN A 75 4.08 3.41 25.10
CA GLN A 75 4.39 2.15 24.41
C GLN A 75 4.59 2.38 22.90
N GLY A 76 3.81 3.28 22.32
CA GLY A 76 3.89 3.62 20.91
C GLY A 76 5.23 4.23 20.53
N GLN A 77 5.76 5.09 21.38
CA GLN A 77 7.06 5.72 21.19
C GLN A 77 8.18 4.67 21.09
N GLU A 78 8.23 3.70 22.00
CA GLU A 78 9.27 2.66 21.99
C GLU A 78 9.25 1.84 20.68
N ILE A 79 8.05 1.49 20.20
CA ILE A 79 7.86 0.77 18.94
C ILE A 79 8.23 1.66 17.76
N TYR A 80 7.82 2.93 17.78
CA TYR A 80 8.10 3.89 16.73
C TYR A 80 9.61 4.14 16.57
N ASP A 81 10.33 4.35 17.66
CA ASP A 81 11.77 4.59 17.64
C ASP A 81 12.54 3.41 17.05
N SER A 82 12.07 2.18 17.30
CA SER A 82 12.71 0.97 16.81
C SER A 82 12.32 0.58 15.38
N GLN A 83 11.08 0.86 14.94
CA GLN A 83 10.54 0.32 13.69
C GLN A 83 10.11 1.37 12.65
N CYS A 84 10.05 2.66 13.02
CA CYS A 84 9.48 3.71 12.17
C CYS A 84 10.45 4.90 11.98
N ALA A 85 11.16 5.30 13.03
CA ALA A 85 11.93 6.54 13.08
C ALA A 85 13.09 6.58 12.06
N SER A 86 13.62 5.44 11.63
CA SER A 86 14.68 5.36 10.61
C SER A 86 14.28 5.97 9.27
N CYS A 87 12.98 5.95 8.93
CA CYS A 87 12.44 6.53 7.71
C CYS A 87 11.61 7.79 7.98
N HIS A 88 10.85 7.82 9.08
CA HIS A 88 9.91 8.90 9.37
C HIS A 88 10.46 10.02 10.26
N GLY A 89 11.70 9.90 10.75
CA GLY A 89 12.27 10.83 11.74
C GLY A 89 11.80 10.50 13.15
N SER A 90 12.52 10.93 14.19
CA SER A 90 12.16 10.60 15.58
C SER A 90 10.87 11.28 16.06
N PHE A 91 10.49 12.38 15.42
CA PHE A 91 9.29 13.16 15.72
C PHE A 91 8.31 13.18 14.53
N GLY A 92 8.47 12.29 13.54
CA GLY A 92 7.63 12.27 12.34
C GLY A 92 7.94 13.37 11.32
N GLU A 93 9.11 13.98 11.40
CA GLU A 93 9.53 15.19 10.67
C GLU A 93 10.33 14.91 9.38
N SER A 94 10.41 13.65 8.94
CA SER A 94 11.24 13.28 7.78
C SER A 94 10.91 14.07 6.52
N ASN A 95 11.96 14.67 5.96
CA ASN A 95 11.92 15.39 4.68
C ASN A 95 12.43 14.53 3.50
N GLU A 96 13.00 13.34 3.78
CA GLU A 96 13.55 12.44 2.77
C GLU A 96 12.55 11.39 2.29
N TYR A 97 11.63 10.97 3.17
CA TYR A 97 10.56 10.02 2.83
C TYR A 97 9.20 10.70 2.92
N MET A 98 8.56 10.61 4.09
CA MET A 98 7.23 11.17 4.33
C MET A 98 7.13 11.64 5.77
N ALA A 99 6.88 12.93 5.93
CA ALA A 99 6.54 13.53 7.21
C ALA A 99 5.18 13.02 7.69
N LEU A 100 5.13 12.54 8.93
CA LEU A 100 3.93 12.10 9.61
C LEU A 100 3.32 13.21 10.48
N SER A 101 4.12 14.19 10.89
CA SER A 101 3.71 15.30 11.76
C SER A 101 3.94 16.66 11.11
N GLY A 102 3.22 17.67 11.60
CA GLY A 102 3.30 19.05 11.13
C GLY A 102 2.30 19.41 10.04
N GLY A 103 2.33 20.65 9.56
CA GLY A 103 1.51 21.09 8.44
C GLY A 103 0.03 21.37 8.72
N ILE A 104 -0.45 21.25 9.97
CA ILE A 104 -1.84 21.61 10.33
C ILE A 104 -2.08 23.09 9.96
N GLY A 105 -3.16 23.34 9.21
CA GLY A 105 -3.47 24.68 8.68
C GLY A 105 -2.70 25.10 7.42
N SER A 106 -1.76 24.29 6.93
CA SER A 106 -0.95 24.64 5.75
C SER A 106 -1.62 24.35 4.40
N LEU A 107 -2.75 23.63 4.37
CA LEU A 107 -3.32 23.07 3.14
C LEU A 107 -3.73 24.11 2.09
N ALA A 108 -4.04 25.34 2.51
CA ALA A 108 -4.38 26.46 1.62
C ALA A 108 -3.17 27.32 1.20
N SER A 109 -1.97 27.03 1.71
CA SER A 109 -0.77 27.79 1.39
C SER A 109 -0.20 27.43 0.02
N ALA A 110 0.77 28.22 -0.45
CA ALA A 110 1.51 27.93 -1.68
C ALA A 110 2.41 26.67 -1.58
N SER A 111 2.63 26.14 -0.39
CA SER A 111 3.45 24.95 -0.15
C SER A 111 2.81 24.07 0.93
N PRO A 112 1.68 23.40 0.59
CA PRO A 112 0.92 22.64 1.57
C PRO A 112 1.69 21.40 2.05
N GLN A 113 1.77 21.20 3.35
CA GLN A 113 2.30 19.99 3.96
C GLN A 113 1.16 19.03 4.27
N ARG A 114 1.20 17.83 3.68
CA ARG A 114 0.16 16.80 3.80
C ARG A 114 0.65 15.68 4.69
N THR A 115 0.21 15.67 5.94
CA THR A 115 0.64 14.77 7.00
C THR A 115 -0.57 14.08 7.64
N VAL A 116 -0.34 13.28 8.69
CA VAL A 116 -1.43 12.68 9.46
C VAL A 116 -2.33 13.76 10.06
N GLY A 117 -1.78 14.74 10.76
CA GLY A 117 -2.59 15.79 11.39
C GLY A 117 -3.22 16.76 10.40
N SER A 118 -2.52 17.09 9.31
CA SER A 118 -3.00 18.14 8.40
C SER A 118 -4.03 17.67 7.38
N ARG A 119 -3.95 16.42 6.91
CA ARG A 119 -4.72 15.95 5.75
C ARG A 119 -5.71 14.84 6.08
N LEU A 120 -5.38 13.88 6.95
CA LEU A 120 -6.28 12.75 7.23
C LEU A 120 -7.56 13.23 7.94
N ASN A 121 -8.69 12.61 7.61
CA ASN A 121 -10.01 12.90 8.18
C ASN A 121 -10.45 11.90 9.27
N TYR A 122 -9.88 10.70 9.31
CA TYR A 122 -10.21 9.67 10.32
C TYR A 122 -8.95 9.04 10.92
N ALA A 123 -8.88 8.95 12.25
CA ALA A 123 -7.82 8.27 12.96
C ALA A 123 -7.84 6.75 12.71
N THR A 124 -9.00 6.17 12.43
CA THR A 124 -9.14 4.75 12.11
C THR A 124 -8.47 4.38 10.78
N THR A 125 -8.41 5.31 9.82
CA THR A 125 -7.64 5.12 8.57
C THR A 125 -6.14 5.00 8.83
N LEU A 126 -5.61 5.78 9.79
CA LEU A 126 -4.22 5.65 10.20
C LEU A 126 -3.95 4.26 10.79
N TRP A 127 -4.82 3.80 11.69
CA TRP A 127 -4.70 2.47 12.29
C TRP A 127 -4.76 1.35 11.24
N ASP A 128 -5.72 1.38 10.30
CA ASP A 128 -5.84 0.37 9.22
C ASP A 128 -4.57 0.31 8.39
N TYR A 129 -4.08 1.48 7.98
CA TYR A 129 -2.89 1.58 7.15
C TYR A 129 -1.66 1.05 7.87
N ILE A 130 -1.47 1.39 9.15
CA ILE A 130 -0.35 0.86 9.94
C ILE A 130 -0.46 -0.67 10.05
N ASN A 131 -1.62 -1.19 10.43
CA ASN A 131 -1.86 -2.63 10.58
C ASN A 131 -1.59 -3.41 9.28
N ARG A 132 -1.99 -2.85 8.14
CA ARG A 132 -1.95 -3.54 6.85
C ARG A 132 -0.61 -3.40 6.13
N ALA A 133 0.02 -2.24 6.22
CA ALA A 133 1.09 -1.84 5.31
C ALA A 133 2.37 -1.38 6.01
N MET A 134 2.37 -1.24 7.35
CA MET A 134 3.55 -0.84 8.10
C MET A 134 4.00 -1.91 9.13
N PRO A 135 5.28 -1.90 9.51
CA PRO A 135 6.40 -1.19 8.88
C PRO A 135 6.61 -1.63 7.42
N PHE A 136 7.08 -0.73 6.55
CA PHE A 136 7.11 -0.97 5.08
C PHE A 136 7.82 -2.27 4.69
N GLN A 137 8.94 -2.60 5.34
CA GLN A 137 9.74 -3.80 5.06
C GLN A 137 9.11 -5.09 5.63
N TYR A 138 8.25 -4.95 6.65
CA TYR A 138 7.69 -6.06 7.43
C TYR A 138 6.20 -5.83 7.70
N SER A 139 5.43 -5.59 6.64
CA SER A 139 3.99 -5.33 6.78
C SER A 139 3.28 -6.47 7.53
N LYS A 140 2.26 -6.13 8.34
CA LYS A 140 1.50 -7.07 9.17
C LYS A 140 2.31 -7.81 10.25
N SER A 141 3.46 -7.26 10.65
CA SER A 141 4.28 -7.82 11.74
C SER A 141 3.84 -7.37 13.13
N LEU A 142 3.14 -6.24 13.23
CA LEU A 142 2.66 -5.70 14.50
C LEU A 142 1.37 -6.39 14.97
N THR A 143 1.23 -6.57 16.29
CA THR A 143 -0.03 -6.99 16.91
C THR A 143 -1.03 -5.84 16.99
N ALA A 144 -2.32 -6.13 17.19
CA ALA A 144 -3.35 -5.09 17.34
C ALA A 144 -3.00 -4.05 18.42
N ASP A 145 -2.53 -4.49 19.59
CA ASP A 145 -2.10 -3.62 20.70
C ASP A 145 -0.93 -2.71 20.28
N GLN A 146 0.05 -3.26 19.56
CA GLN A 146 1.19 -2.49 19.05
C GLN A 146 0.75 -1.45 18.02
N VAL A 147 -0.21 -1.79 17.14
CA VAL A 147 -0.77 -0.83 16.19
C VAL A 147 -1.53 0.29 16.92
N TYR A 148 -2.33 -0.03 17.96
CA TYR A 148 -2.97 1.02 18.78
C TYR A 148 -1.95 1.94 19.43
N ALA A 149 -0.87 1.36 19.98
CA ALA A 149 0.19 2.13 20.64
C ALA A 149 0.89 3.08 19.66
N VAL A 150 1.35 2.58 18.50
CA VAL A 150 2.01 3.42 17.48
C VAL A 150 1.04 4.47 16.92
N THR A 151 -0.23 4.11 16.71
CA THR A 151 -1.27 5.06 16.30
C THR A 151 -1.43 6.18 17.34
N ALA A 152 -1.47 5.85 18.63
CA ALA A 152 -1.54 6.83 19.72
C ALA A 152 -0.34 7.78 19.68
N TYR A 153 0.88 7.24 19.52
CA TYR A 153 2.09 8.06 19.43
C TYR A 153 2.09 9.00 18.22
N VAL A 154 1.72 8.52 17.03
CA VAL A 154 1.66 9.38 15.83
C VAL A 154 0.60 10.47 15.96
N LEU A 155 -0.53 10.18 16.62
CA LEU A 155 -1.55 11.20 16.93
C LEU A 155 -1.03 12.20 17.98
N HIS A 156 -0.24 11.76 18.95
CA HIS A 156 0.41 12.62 19.93
C HIS A 156 1.42 13.57 19.28
N LEU A 157 2.24 13.09 18.32
CA LEU A 157 3.15 13.92 17.53
C LEU A 157 2.45 15.05 16.76
N ASN A 158 1.13 14.94 16.56
CA ASN A 158 0.31 15.94 15.89
C ASN A 158 -0.58 16.74 16.87
N ASP A 159 -0.31 16.67 18.18
CA ASP A 159 -1.08 17.34 19.24
C ASP A 159 -2.58 16.98 19.25
N ILE A 160 -2.95 15.79 18.76
CA ILE A 160 -4.35 15.33 18.70
C ILE A 160 -4.75 14.60 20.00
N VAL A 161 -3.79 13.92 20.62
CA VAL A 161 -3.97 13.23 21.91
C VAL A 161 -2.86 13.60 22.89
N THR A 162 -3.14 13.50 24.19
CA THR A 162 -2.17 13.80 25.26
C THR A 162 -1.14 12.69 25.42
N ALA A 163 0.00 12.99 26.05
CA ALA A 163 1.11 12.05 26.22
C ALA A 163 0.77 10.82 27.11
N ASP A 164 -0.27 10.92 27.93
CA ASP A 164 -0.77 9.86 28.80
C ASP A 164 -1.95 9.09 28.18
N ALA A 165 -2.35 9.42 26.95
CA ALA A 165 -3.47 8.78 26.29
C ALA A 165 -3.23 7.28 26.06
N VAL A 166 -4.31 6.51 26.24
CA VAL A 166 -4.41 5.10 25.90
C VAL A 166 -5.56 4.96 24.91
N LEU A 167 -5.28 4.38 23.74
CA LEU A 167 -6.27 4.15 22.70
C LEU A 167 -6.73 2.69 22.70
N ASP A 168 -8.00 2.52 22.40
CA ASP A 168 -8.75 1.28 22.27
C ASP A 168 -9.73 1.44 21.09
N PRO A 169 -10.50 0.40 20.69
CA PRO A 169 -11.41 0.49 19.55
C PRO A 169 -12.41 1.65 19.65
N GLU A 170 -12.94 1.91 20.84
CA GLU A 170 -13.98 2.90 21.05
C GLU A 170 -13.42 4.32 21.10
N SER A 171 -12.31 4.52 21.82
CA SER A 171 -11.65 5.82 21.93
C SER A 171 -11.07 6.27 20.59
N LEU A 172 -10.43 5.37 19.84
CA LEU A 172 -9.88 5.67 18.51
C LEU A 172 -10.97 6.12 17.53
N ALA A 173 -12.12 5.44 17.50
CA ALA A 173 -13.23 5.77 16.59
C ALA A 173 -13.88 7.13 16.89
N ARG A 174 -13.77 7.62 18.13
CA ARG A 174 -14.30 8.92 18.57
C ARG A 174 -13.37 10.10 18.30
N ILE A 175 -12.13 9.87 17.87
CA ILE A 175 -11.18 10.96 17.60
C ILE A 175 -11.67 11.79 16.41
N GLU A 176 -11.78 13.09 16.63
CA GLU A 176 -12.03 14.09 15.58
C GLU A 176 -10.70 14.63 15.07
N MET A 177 -10.32 14.22 13.85
CA MET A 177 -9.10 14.72 13.21
C MET A 177 -9.28 16.19 12.78
N PRO A 178 -8.20 17.01 12.76
CA PRO A 178 -8.30 18.43 12.38
C PRO A 178 -8.92 18.67 10.99
N ASN A 179 -8.72 17.75 10.04
CA ASN A 179 -9.25 17.83 8.68
C ASN A 179 -10.49 16.94 8.47
N ARG A 180 -11.30 16.69 9.51
CA ARG A 180 -12.49 15.80 9.48
C ARG A 180 -13.42 16.10 8.31
N ASP A 181 -13.72 17.38 8.10
CA ASP A 181 -14.67 17.86 7.09
C ASP A 181 -13.98 18.44 5.84
N GLY A 182 -12.66 18.28 5.71
CA GLY A 182 -11.88 18.85 4.60
C GLY A 182 -11.92 18.05 3.30
N PHE A 183 -12.90 17.17 3.13
CA PHE A 183 -13.11 16.37 1.92
C PHE A 183 -14.56 16.51 1.45
N THR A 184 -14.75 16.59 0.13
CA THR A 184 -16.07 16.72 -0.47
C THR A 184 -16.22 15.76 -1.64
N THR A 185 -17.41 15.20 -1.77
CA THR A 185 -17.87 14.48 -2.98
C THR A 185 -18.69 15.39 -3.88
N ALA A 186 -18.79 16.69 -3.58
CA ALA A 186 -19.48 17.66 -4.42
C ALA A 186 -18.52 18.20 -5.49
N HIS A 187 -18.24 17.39 -6.51
CA HIS A 187 -17.56 17.86 -7.71
C HIS A 187 -18.34 17.44 -8.96
N GLY A 188 -18.06 18.12 -10.08
CA GLY A 188 -18.80 18.00 -11.34
C GLY A 188 -18.86 16.60 -11.98
N PHE A 189 -18.12 15.63 -11.45
CA PHE A 189 -18.02 14.26 -11.97
C PHE A 189 -18.57 13.22 -10.98
N SER A 190 -19.14 13.63 -9.85
CA SER A 190 -19.67 12.71 -8.84
C SER A 190 -21.12 12.30 -9.10
N SER A 191 -21.79 12.90 -10.09
CA SER A 191 -23.12 12.53 -10.57
C SER A 191 -23.12 12.40 -12.09
N LEU A 192 -24.02 11.56 -12.62
CA LEU A 192 -24.20 11.37 -14.07
C LEU A 192 -24.59 12.68 -14.79
N ASP A 193 -25.34 13.53 -14.10
CA ASP A 193 -25.79 14.84 -14.58
C ASP A 193 -24.87 15.98 -14.09
N GLY A 194 -23.69 15.62 -13.57
CA GLY A 194 -22.71 16.56 -13.04
C GLY A 194 -22.20 17.49 -14.14
N LYS A 195 -22.05 18.77 -13.80
CA LYS A 195 -21.49 19.77 -14.71
C LYS A 195 -20.00 19.93 -14.42
N ALA A 196 -19.19 19.94 -15.47
CA ALA A 196 -17.79 20.29 -15.35
C ALA A 196 -17.63 21.67 -14.69
N ASP A 197 -16.60 21.78 -13.87
CA ASP A 197 -16.12 22.99 -13.21
C ASP A 197 -15.52 24.00 -14.21
N VAL A 198 -15.19 23.56 -15.41
CA VAL A 198 -14.72 24.40 -16.53
C VAL A 198 -15.70 24.35 -17.70
N GLU A 199 -16.14 25.52 -18.17
CA GLU A 199 -16.98 25.67 -19.37
C GLU A 199 -16.11 25.96 -20.60
N ASN A 200 -15.09 25.12 -20.84
CA ASN A 200 -14.17 25.33 -21.95
C ASN A 200 -14.88 25.03 -23.28
N THR A 201 -15.10 26.06 -24.09
CA THR A 201 -15.52 25.91 -25.50
C THR A 201 -14.27 25.85 -26.37
N ALA A 202 -14.14 24.81 -27.18
CA ALA A 202 -13.03 24.70 -28.12
C ALA A 202 -13.09 25.87 -29.11
N CYS A 203 -12.00 26.64 -29.20
CA CYS A 203 -11.84 27.58 -30.28
C CYS A 203 -11.53 26.80 -31.56
N LEU A 204 -12.37 26.97 -32.60
CA LEU A 204 -12.21 26.32 -33.89
C LEU A 204 -11.77 27.29 -35.01
N GLU A 205 -11.95 28.59 -34.81
CA GLU A 205 -11.64 29.63 -35.79
C GLU A 205 -10.95 30.83 -35.13
N ALA A 206 -9.93 31.38 -35.79
CA ALA A 206 -9.18 32.56 -35.35
C ALA A 206 -8.64 32.49 -33.90
N CYS A 207 -8.21 31.29 -33.47
CA CYS A 207 -7.65 31.07 -32.15
C CYS A 207 -6.29 31.76 -31.98
N GLU A 208 -5.93 32.08 -30.74
CA GLU A 208 -4.61 32.63 -30.39
C GLU A 208 -3.50 31.79 -31.03
N THR A 209 -2.69 32.41 -31.89
CA THR A 209 -1.65 31.72 -32.68
C THR A 209 -0.28 31.79 -32.02
N GLN A 210 -0.12 32.63 -31.00
CA GLN A 210 1.12 32.79 -30.26
C GLN A 210 1.07 31.98 -28.97
N VAL A 211 1.99 31.02 -28.86
CA VAL A 211 2.21 30.27 -27.63
C VAL A 211 3.44 30.85 -26.95
N ALA A 212 3.25 31.42 -25.76
CA ALA A 212 4.35 31.78 -24.88
C ALA A 212 4.74 30.56 -24.05
N LEU A 213 6.00 30.13 -24.14
CA LEU A 213 6.56 29.15 -23.22
C LEU A 213 6.72 29.81 -21.85
N THR A 214 5.89 29.43 -20.89
CA THR A 214 5.88 30.00 -19.52
C THR A 214 6.64 29.14 -18.51
N SER A 215 6.98 27.91 -18.86
CA SER A 215 7.70 26.98 -18.00
C SER A 215 8.57 26.07 -18.85
N GLU A 216 9.86 26.02 -18.54
CA GLU A 216 10.82 25.08 -19.10
C GLU A 216 11.63 24.49 -17.94
N LEU A 217 11.80 23.16 -17.93
CA LEU A 217 12.73 22.55 -16.98
C LEU A 217 14.14 23.02 -17.31
N PRO A 218 15.01 23.28 -16.32
CA PRO A 218 16.39 23.64 -16.60
C PRO A 218 17.03 22.65 -17.58
N PRO A 219 17.74 23.13 -18.62
CA PRO A 219 18.55 22.25 -19.46
C PRO A 219 19.44 21.40 -18.56
N GLU A 220 19.51 20.10 -18.85
CA GLU A 220 20.21 19.06 -18.06
C GLU A 220 19.53 18.54 -16.79
N PHE A 221 18.42 19.10 -16.28
CA PHE A 221 17.75 18.54 -15.09
C PHE A 221 17.43 17.05 -15.25
N THR A 222 16.94 16.65 -16.43
CA THR A 222 16.68 15.25 -16.76
C THR A 222 17.94 14.46 -17.09
N ALA A 223 18.94 15.09 -17.71
CA ALA A 223 20.20 14.44 -18.08
C ALA A 223 21.09 14.12 -16.86
N GLN A 224 21.05 14.95 -15.82
CA GLN A 224 21.78 14.73 -14.57
C GLN A 224 21.19 13.58 -13.74
N ILE A 225 19.85 13.40 -13.79
CA ILE A 225 19.15 12.35 -13.03
C ILE A 225 19.14 11.03 -13.79
N TYR A 226 18.90 11.08 -15.09
CA TYR A 226 18.63 9.90 -15.93
C TYR A 226 19.65 9.68 -17.03
N GLY A 227 20.69 10.50 -17.20
CA GLY A 227 21.54 10.45 -18.39
C GLY A 227 20.78 10.83 -19.66
N ASP A 228 21.35 10.55 -20.84
CA ASP A 228 20.61 10.72 -22.09
C ASP A 228 19.52 9.65 -22.21
N ILE A 229 18.25 10.07 -22.11
CA ILE A 229 17.10 9.17 -22.21
C ILE A 229 17.03 8.42 -23.55
N ARG A 230 17.70 8.90 -24.60
CA ARG A 230 17.82 8.18 -25.88
C ARG A 230 18.64 6.90 -25.75
N GLU A 231 19.58 6.85 -24.81
CA GLU A 231 20.37 5.66 -24.48
C GLU A 231 19.57 4.67 -23.62
N HIS A 232 18.48 5.12 -22.99
CA HIS A 232 17.60 4.30 -22.15
C HIS A 232 16.48 3.63 -22.96
N PHE A 233 16.19 4.14 -24.17
CA PHE A 233 15.21 3.55 -25.05
C PHE A 233 15.81 2.35 -25.79
N ARG A 234 15.44 1.15 -25.32
CA ARG A 234 15.57 -0.08 -26.10
C ARG A 234 14.68 0.02 -27.34
N GLY A 235 15.23 0.46 -28.47
CA GLY A 235 14.49 0.57 -29.73
C GLY A 235 13.90 -0.76 -30.19
N LEU A 236 12.91 -0.75 -31.09
CA LEU A 236 12.24 -1.96 -31.63
C LEU A 236 13.21 -3.06 -32.12
N ALA A 237 14.40 -2.69 -32.60
CA ALA A 237 15.46 -3.64 -32.97
C ALA A 237 15.97 -4.49 -31.80
N SER A 238 15.99 -3.94 -30.57
CA SER A 238 16.33 -4.66 -29.34
C SER A 238 15.19 -5.49 -28.75
N MET A 239 13.95 -5.29 -29.24
CA MET A 239 12.80 -6.14 -28.93
C MET A 239 12.65 -7.34 -29.88
N ASN A 240 13.35 -7.31 -31.02
CA ASN A 240 13.36 -8.35 -32.04
C ASN A 240 14.58 -9.29 -31.96
N HIS A 241 15.34 -9.26 -30.86
CA HIS A 241 16.29 -10.35 -30.62
C HIS A 241 15.46 -11.60 -30.31
N GLU A 242 15.74 -12.71 -31.03
CA GLU A 242 15.24 -14.03 -30.65
C GLU A 242 15.43 -14.18 -29.14
N ARG A 243 14.38 -14.66 -28.45
CA ARG A 243 14.37 -14.90 -27.01
C ARG A 243 15.73 -15.47 -26.62
N SER A 244 16.55 -14.66 -25.96
CA SER A 244 17.83 -15.13 -25.45
C SER A 244 17.53 -16.37 -24.61
N GLU A 245 18.20 -17.47 -24.93
CA GLU A 245 18.20 -18.71 -24.14
C GLU A 245 18.18 -18.33 -22.65
N PRO A 246 17.38 -19.02 -21.81
CA PRO A 246 17.30 -18.70 -20.40
C PRO A 246 18.70 -18.60 -19.83
N LEU A 247 18.98 -17.47 -19.15
CA LEU A 247 20.23 -17.23 -18.44
C LEU A 247 20.56 -18.49 -17.64
N VAL A 248 21.60 -19.21 -18.07
CA VAL A 248 22.18 -20.28 -17.26
C VAL A 248 22.90 -19.57 -16.12
N VAL A 249 22.17 -19.43 -15.01
CA VAL A 249 22.69 -18.95 -13.74
C VAL A 249 23.74 -19.95 -13.30
N THR A 250 25.00 -19.62 -13.54
CA THR A 250 26.11 -20.29 -12.86
C THR A 250 26.23 -19.65 -11.49
N THR A 251 25.82 -20.39 -10.46
CA THR A 251 25.99 -19.99 -9.07
C THR A 251 27.48 -19.94 -8.74
N LYS A 252 28.13 -18.80 -8.96
CA LYS A 252 29.42 -18.49 -8.33
C LYS A 252 29.15 -18.03 -6.89
N GLY A 253 29.95 -18.56 -5.96
CA GLY A 253 29.69 -18.65 -4.54
C GLY A 253 29.47 -17.34 -3.79
N THR A 254 28.79 -17.45 -2.66
CA THR A 254 28.60 -16.38 -1.68
C THR A 254 29.91 -16.08 -0.96
N ASN A 255 30.48 -14.89 -1.16
CA ASN A 255 31.52 -14.36 -0.30
C ASN A 255 30.91 -14.06 1.09
N SER A 256 31.36 -14.79 2.13
CA SER A 256 30.82 -14.67 3.48
C SER A 256 31.02 -13.28 4.07
N ASP A 257 32.09 -12.57 3.68
CA ASP A 257 32.42 -11.25 4.23
C ASP A 257 31.52 -10.16 3.64
N VAL A 258 31.33 -10.16 2.31
CA VAL A 258 30.42 -9.20 1.67
C VAL A 258 28.96 -9.48 2.04
N THR A 259 28.55 -10.75 2.12
CA THR A 259 27.18 -11.09 2.57
C THR A 259 26.93 -10.64 4.01
N THR A 260 27.97 -10.67 4.86
CA THR A 260 27.88 -10.12 6.22
C THR A 260 27.72 -8.60 6.21
N LEU A 261 28.49 -7.88 5.37
CA LEU A 261 28.35 -6.44 5.20
C LEU A 261 26.98 -6.02 4.65
N LEU A 262 26.45 -6.76 3.67
CA LEU A 262 25.13 -6.52 3.09
C LEU A 262 24.01 -6.70 4.14
N ASN A 263 24.12 -7.70 5.01
CA ASN A 263 23.17 -7.89 6.11
C ASN A 263 23.32 -6.82 7.19
N ALA A 264 24.54 -6.50 7.60
CA ALA A 264 24.82 -5.50 8.64
C ALA A 264 24.33 -4.09 8.23
N ASN A 265 24.40 -3.77 6.94
CA ASN A 265 23.92 -2.51 6.39
C ASN A 265 22.46 -2.59 5.89
N GLY A 266 21.75 -3.70 6.11
CA GLY A 266 20.32 -3.84 5.79
C GLY A 266 19.99 -3.96 4.30
N CYS A 267 20.98 -4.08 3.41
CA CYS A 267 20.77 -4.16 1.96
C CYS A 267 19.91 -5.38 1.56
N MET A 268 20.09 -6.49 2.28
CA MET A 268 19.36 -7.74 2.07
C MET A 268 17.86 -7.66 2.35
N ALA A 269 17.38 -6.57 2.98
CA ALA A 269 15.95 -6.36 3.20
C ALA A 269 15.21 -6.04 1.90
N CYS A 270 15.88 -5.43 0.92
CA CYS A 270 15.28 -5.04 -0.36
C CYS A 270 15.88 -5.77 -1.56
N HIS A 271 17.14 -6.22 -1.46
CA HIS A 271 17.89 -6.85 -2.55
C HIS A 271 18.22 -8.30 -2.20
N GLY A 272 17.86 -9.24 -3.08
CA GLY A 272 18.36 -10.61 -2.99
C GLY A 272 19.70 -10.78 -3.71
N ILE A 273 20.45 -11.84 -3.37
CA ILE A 273 21.71 -12.14 -4.07
C ILE A 273 21.41 -12.56 -5.51
N ASP A 274 20.47 -13.49 -5.67
CA ASP A 274 20.12 -14.14 -6.93
C ASP A 274 18.64 -13.96 -7.32
N ASN A 275 17.83 -13.39 -6.45
CA ASN A 275 16.41 -13.13 -6.67
C ASN A 275 16.05 -11.65 -6.49
N ALA A 276 15.30 -11.10 -7.46
CA ALA A 276 14.82 -9.73 -7.36
C ALA A 276 13.75 -9.62 -6.27
N GLY A 277 13.79 -8.53 -5.49
CA GLY A 277 12.87 -8.23 -4.41
C GLY A 277 12.19 -6.88 -4.61
N VAL A 278 12.31 -5.99 -3.63
CA VAL A 278 11.92 -4.58 -3.76
C VAL A 278 12.86 -3.85 -4.72
N GLY A 279 14.16 -4.18 -4.65
CA GLY A 279 15.19 -3.77 -5.59
C GLY A 279 15.66 -4.93 -6.49
N PRO A 280 16.48 -4.64 -7.52
CA PRO A 280 17.08 -5.67 -8.37
C PRO A 280 17.95 -6.62 -7.55
N ALA A 281 18.15 -7.83 -8.06
CA ALA A 281 19.07 -8.78 -7.44
C ALA A 281 20.53 -8.33 -7.63
N PHE A 282 21.41 -8.64 -6.67
CA PHE A 282 22.83 -8.27 -6.78
C PHE A 282 23.49 -8.86 -8.03
N ASN A 283 23.13 -10.10 -8.41
CA ASN A 283 23.61 -10.71 -9.65
C ASN A 283 23.16 -9.98 -10.92
N GLU A 284 21.97 -9.38 -10.94
CA GLU A 284 21.50 -8.57 -12.07
C GLU A 284 22.29 -7.26 -12.14
N VAL A 285 22.54 -6.62 -11.00
CA VAL A 285 23.35 -5.40 -10.93
C VAL A 285 24.79 -5.69 -11.37
N ALA A 286 25.38 -6.77 -10.87
CA ALA A 286 26.71 -7.21 -11.25
C ALA A 286 26.78 -7.55 -12.74
N ALA A 287 25.80 -8.27 -13.30
CA ALA A 287 25.75 -8.57 -14.72
C ALA A 287 25.69 -7.32 -15.60
N ARG A 288 25.05 -6.23 -15.12
CA ARG A 288 24.97 -4.96 -15.86
C ARG A 288 26.26 -4.14 -15.81
N TYR A 289 26.99 -4.18 -14.69
CA TYR A 289 28.13 -3.30 -14.42
C TYR A 289 29.48 -4.01 -14.31
N ALA A 290 29.52 -5.33 -14.56
CA ALA A 290 30.75 -6.11 -14.52
C ALA A 290 31.82 -5.54 -15.48
N GLY A 291 33.00 -5.29 -14.94
CA GLY A 291 34.14 -4.75 -15.70
C GLY A 291 34.11 -3.24 -15.94
N ASP A 292 33.05 -2.54 -15.53
CA ASP A 292 32.94 -1.08 -15.67
C ASP A 292 33.46 -0.37 -14.40
N LYS A 293 34.72 0.05 -14.44
CA LYS A 293 35.35 0.80 -13.34
C LYS A 293 34.76 2.20 -13.14
N ALA A 294 34.17 2.80 -14.18
CA ALA A 294 33.52 4.10 -14.06
C ALA A 294 32.15 3.96 -13.35
N ALA A 295 31.48 2.82 -13.51
CA ALA A 295 30.26 2.50 -12.78
C ALA A 295 30.46 2.37 -11.27
N ALA A 296 31.67 2.06 -10.79
CA ALA A 296 31.94 1.95 -9.36
C ALA A 296 31.65 3.27 -8.61
N GLU A 297 32.10 4.40 -9.13
CA GLU A 297 31.84 5.69 -8.50
C GLU A 297 30.36 6.07 -8.57
N LEU A 298 29.68 5.74 -9.66
CA LEU A 298 28.23 5.93 -9.79
C LEU A 298 27.44 5.09 -8.77
N LEU A 299 27.82 3.83 -8.57
CA LEU A 299 27.17 2.92 -7.64
C LEU A 299 27.41 3.34 -6.18
N LYS A 300 28.62 3.80 -5.83
CA LYS A 300 28.90 4.40 -4.52
C LYS A 300 28.04 5.63 -4.27
N LEU A 301 27.90 6.50 -5.28
CA LEU A 301 27.05 7.67 -5.20
C LEU A 301 25.58 7.28 -4.94
N LYS A 302 25.06 6.28 -5.67
CA LYS A 302 23.70 5.76 -5.48
C LYS A 302 23.48 5.09 -4.14
N LEU A 303 24.48 4.39 -3.60
CA LEU A 303 24.42 3.86 -2.23
C LEU A 303 24.28 4.99 -1.21
N LYS A 304 25.07 6.07 -1.34
CA LYS A 304 25.09 7.18 -0.38
C LYS A 304 23.89 8.11 -0.50
N GLN A 305 23.45 8.42 -1.70
CA GLN A 305 22.45 9.45 -1.98
C GLN A 305 21.09 8.87 -2.37
N GLY A 306 20.99 7.55 -2.50
CA GLY A 306 19.83 6.90 -3.09
C GLY A 306 19.79 7.07 -4.61
N GLY A 307 18.76 6.51 -5.24
CA GLY A 307 18.56 6.67 -6.68
C GLY A 307 17.29 6.00 -7.18
N ALA A 308 16.75 6.49 -8.29
CA ALA A 308 15.52 5.96 -8.89
C ALA A 308 15.68 5.78 -10.41
N GLY A 309 14.78 5.00 -11.04
CA GLY A 309 14.65 4.92 -12.49
C GLY A 309 15.56 3.93 -13.21
N SER A 310 16.70 3.55 -12.64
CA SER A 310 17.63 2.61 -13.32
C SER A 310 17.14 1.16 -13.40
N TRP A 311 16.23 0.78 -12.49
CA TRP A 311 15.73 -0.59 -12.31
C TRP A 311 14.21 -0.64 -12.10
N GLY A 312 13.49 0.43 -12.48
CA GLY A 312 12.05 0.58 -12.28
C GLY A 312 11.68 1.86 -11.53
N SER A 313 10.42 1.93 -11.11
CA SER A 313 9.84 3.11 -10.43
C SER A 313 10.16 3.18 -8.93
N VAL A 314 10.63 2.09 -8.33
CA VAL A 314 10.99 2.04 -6.90
C VAL A 314 12.34 2.71 -6.70
N SER A 315 12.39 3.77 -5.89
CA SER A 315 13.63 4.45 -5.51
C SER A 315 14.39 3.65 -4.47
N MET A 316 15.68 3.41 -4.71
CA MET A 316 16.61 2.91 -3.69
C MET A 316 16.87 4.04 -2.67
N PRO A 317 16.60 3.80 -1.37
CA PRO A 317 16.83 4.79 -0.33
C PRO A 317 18.33 5.08 -0.09
N PRO A 318 18.70 6.30 0.32
CA PRO A 318 20.06 6.62 0.75
C PRO A 318 20.50 5.76 1.94
N GLN A 319 21.66 5.11 1.83
CA GLN A 319 22.26 4.32 2.91
C GLN A 319 23.18 5.21 3.75
N SER A 320 22.62 6.14 4.51
CA SER A 320 23.39 7.13 5.29
C SER A 320 24.30 6.53 6.38
N ARG A 321 24.02 5.30 6.80
CA ARG A 321 24.78 4.58 7.85
C ARG A 321 25.99 3.80 7.32
N ILE A 322 26.12 3.60 6.01
CA ILE A 322 27.23 2.85 5.43
C ILE A 322 28.51 3.68 5.46
N THR A 323 29.63 3.07 5.86
CA THR A 323 30.94 3.74 5.78
C THR A 323 31.41 3.80 4.33
N ASP A 324 32.32 4.74 4.01
CA ASP A 324 32.89 4.82 2.66
C ASP A 324 33.69 3.56 2.30
N ALA A 325 34.33 2.94 3.30
CA ALA A 325 35.06 1.70 3.15
C ALA A 325 34.12 0.53 2.80
N ASP A 326 33.04 0.35 3.55
CA ASP A 326 32.08 -0.74 3.31
C ASP A 326 31.36 -0.57 1.98
N ALA A 327 31.00 0.68 1.63
CA ALA A 327 30.41 1.00 0.34
C ALA A 327 31.37 0.66 -0.81
N ALA A 328 32.66 0.96 -0.66
CA ALA A 328 33.66 0.58 -1.66
C ALA A 328 33.80 -0.94 -1.78
N THR A 329 33.88 -1.66 -0.66
CA THR A 329 33.97 -3.13 -0.68
C THR A 329 32.77 -3.78 -1.38
N ILE A 330 31.55 -3.32 -1.08
CA ILE A 330 30.33 -3.85 -1.71
C ILE A 330 30.30 -3.53 -3.21
N VAL A 331 30.63 -2.30 -3.60
CA VAL A 331 30.59 -1.88 -5.00
C VAL A 331 31.68 -2.57 -5.82
N ASP A 332 32.90 -2.67 -5.28
CA ASP A 332 34.01 -3.35 -5.95
C ASP A 332 33.69 -4.83 -6.20
N TRP A 333 33.01 -5.48 -5.25
CA TRP A 333 32.47 -6.83 -5.43
C TRP A 333 31.38 -6.89 -6.52
N ILE A 334 30.49 -5.90 -6.63
CA ILE A 334 29.48 -5.87 -7.69
C ILE A 334 30.14 -5.72 -9.07
N VAL A 335 31.05 -4.74 -9.23
CA VAL A 335 31.69 -4.47 -10.53
C VAL A 335 32.75 -5.51 -10.92
N SER A 336 33.24 -6.33 -9.96
CA SER A 336 34.04 -7.51 -10.26
C SER A 336 33.20 -8.69 -10.79
N GLY A 337 31.88 -8.53 -10.91
CA GLY A 337 30.99 -9.62 -11.31
C GLY A 337 30.68 -10.58 -10.15
N MET A 338 30.78 -10.10 -8.91
CA MET A 338 30.61 -10.88 -7.68
C MET A 338 31.65 -11.99 -7.50
N GLU A 339 32.82 -11.84 -8.11
CA GLU A 339 33.94 -12.78 -7.97
C GLU A 339 34.67 -12.61 -6.63
N GLU A 340 35.25 -13.71 -6.13
CA GLU A 340 36.13 -13.72 -4.95
C GLU A 340 37.44 -12.99 -5.30
N ASN A 341 37.79 -11.95 -4.53
CA ASN A 341 39.14 -11.39 -4.46
C ASN A 341 39.80 -11.84 -3.16
#